data_AF-A0A7L4P783-F1
#
_entry.id   AF-A0A7L4P783-F1
#
_cell.length_a   1.000
_cell.length_b   1.000
_cell.length_c   1.000
_cell.angle_alpha   90.00
_cell.angle_beta   90.00
_cell.angle_gamma   90.00
#
_symmetry.space_group_name_H-M   'P 1'
#
loop_
_entity.id
_entity.type
_entity.pdbx_description
1 polymer ?
#
loop_
_entity_poly.entity_id
_entity_poly.type
_entity_poly.pdbx_seq_one_letter_code
_entity_poly.pdbx_strand_id
1 'polypeptide(L)'
;MNLEELIAERNYILGELKAYEDLQIALEKIKRFNMENFTETTIKVYDTSNEPDLEEITESVVATKIDELTDYLLKLSENINRIKLGDDS
;
A
#
# COMPACT_ATOMS: atom_id res chain seq x y z
N MET A 1 -0.79 -10.18 -20.84
CA MET A 1 -0.52 -8.74 -20.91
C MET A 1 0.69 -8.49 -21.77
N ASN A 2 0.67 -7.40 -22.53
CA ASN A 2 1.84 -6.91 -23.24
C ASN A 2 2.75 -6.09 -22.30
N LEU A 3 3.94 -5.72 -22.78
CA LEU A 3 4.93 -4.99 -21.98
C LEU A 3 4.43 -3.59 -21.55
N GLU A 4 3.69 -2.89 -22.40
CA GLU A 4 3.16 -1.56 -22.09
C GLU A 4 2.12 -1.61 -20.97
N GLU A 5 1.22 -2.59 -21.00
CA GLU A 5 0.23 -2.86 -19.96
C GLU A 5 0.91 -3.15 -18.61
N LEU A 6 1.97 -3.98 -18.61
CA LEU A 6 2.71 -4.30 -17.38
C LEU A 6 3.47 -3.09 -16.82
N ILE A 7 4.01 -2.22 -17.68
CA ILE A 7 4.66 -0.98 -17.25
C ILE A 7 3.64 0.00 -16.68
N ALA A 8 2.47 0.12 -17.30
CA ALA A 8 1.39 0.96 -16.81
C ALA A 8 0.90 0.47 -15.44
N GLU A 9 0.67 -0.84 -15.30
CA GLU A 9 0.27 -1.45 -14.03
C GLU A 9 1.33 -1.26 -12.95
N ARG A 10 2.62 -1.47 -13.26
CA ARG A 10 3.72 -1.20 -12.33
C ARG A 10 3.70 0.25 -11.82
N ASN A 11 3.48 1.22 -12.71
CA ASN A 11 3.44 2.64 -12.32
C ASN A 11 2.21 2.95 -11.45
N TYR A 12 1.07 2.32 -11.72
CA TYR A 12 -0.12 2.42 -10.89
C TYR A 12 0.16 1.90 -9.47
N ILE A 13 0.70 0.68 -9.36
CA ILE A 13 1.05 0.06 -8.06
C ILE A 13 2.08 0.88 -7.29
N LEU A 14 3.08 1.47 -7.97
CA LEU A 14 4.03 2.39 -7.33
C LEU A 14 3.36 3.65 -6.76
N GLY A 15 2.32 4.16 -7.44
CA GLY A 15 1.52 5.28 -6.96
C GLY A 15 0.71 4.93 -5.71
N GLU A 16 0.06 3.77 -5.71
CA GLU A 16 -0.67 3.24 -4.57
C GLU A 16 0.26 3.00 -3.37
N LEU A 17 1.40 2.34 -3.59
CA LEU A 17 2.38 2.04 -2.55
C LEU A 17 2.84 3.33 -1.83
N LYS A 18 3.16 4.37 -2.62
CA LYS A 18 3.53 5.68 -2.07
C LYS A 18 2.42 6.27 -1.19
N ALA A 19 1.16 6.17 -1.61
CA ALA A 19 0.04 6.70 -0.83
C ALA A 19 -0.10 5.97 0.52
N TYR A 20 0.09 4.65 0.55
CA TYR A 20 0.09 3.88 1.80
C TYR A 20 1.30 4.18 2.69
N GLU A 21 2.49 4.37 2.13
CA GLU A 21 3.68 4.79 2.89
C GLU A 21 3.49 6.19 3.52
N ASP A 22 2.98 7.15 2.76
CA ASP A 22 2.67 8.50 3.25
C ASP A 22 1.60 8.42 4.38
N LEU A 23 0.60 7.56 4.24
CA LEU A 23 -0.40 7.32 5.26
C LEU A 23 0.22 6.69 6.52
N GLN A 24 1.08 5.67 6.40
CA GLN A 24 1.76 5.05 7.53
C GLN A 24 2.53 6.10 8.36
N ILE A 25 3.29 6.97 7.69
CA ILE A 25 4.04 8.06 8.33
C ILE A 25 3.09 9.03 9.05
N ALA A 26 1.94 9.36 8.44
CA ALA A 26 0.96 10.25 9.06
C ALA A 26 0.37 9.63 10.34
N LEU A 27 0.06 8.33 10.32
CA LEU A 27 -0.45 7.61 11.49
C LEU A 27 0.56 7.58 12.63
N GLU A 28 1.83 7.30 12.34
CA GLU A 28 2.89 7.32 13.35
C GLU A 28 3.04 8.70 14.02
N LYS A 29 2.93 9.78 13.23
CA LYS A 29 2.98 11.16 13.76
C LYS A 29 1.80 11.44 14.69
N ILE A 30 0.59 11.07 14.28
CA ILE A 30 -0.60 11.22 15.12
C ILE A 30 -0.44 10.39 16.39
N LYS A 31 0.13 9.17 16.30
CA LYS A 31 0.29 8.27 17.45
C LYS A 31 1.20 8.87 18.48
N ARG A 32 2.34 9.40 18.02
CA ARG A 32 3.31 10.08 18.86
C ARG A 32 2.68 11.29 19.55
N PHE A 33 1.97 12.13 18.80
CA PHE A 33 1.25 13.27 19.37
C PHE A 33 0.25 12.83 20.43
N ASN A 34 -0.54 11.77 20.16
CA ASN A 34 -1.53 11.28 21.10
C ASN A 34 -0.89 10.72 22.37
N MET A 35 0.20 9.96 22.26
CA MET A 35 0.94 9.46 23.42
C MET A 35 1.54 10.58 24.28
N GLU A 36 1.91 11.70 23.67
CA GLU A 36 2.48 12.86 24.36
C GLU A 36 1.42 13.74 25.06
N ASN A 37 0.17 13.74 24.57
CA ASN A 37 -0.86 14.71 24.98
C ASN A 37 -2.12 14.09 25.58
N PHE A 38 -2.36 12.79 25.38
CA PHE A 38 -3.57 12.08 25.80
C PHE A 38 -3.25 10.67 26.33
N THR A 39 -4.22 10.05 26.97
CA THR A 39 -4.14 8.65 27.43
C THR A 39 -4.50 7.63 26.35
N GLU A 40 -4.98 8.07 25.19
CA GLU A 40 -5.44 7.20 24.11
C GLU A 40 -4.31 6.93 23.11
N THR A 41 -3.96 5.67 22.92
CA THR A 41 -2.78 5.25 22.13
C THR A 41 -3.15 4.62 20.77
N THR A 42 -4.43 4.42 20.51
CA THR A 42 -4.93 3.72 19.32
C THR A 42 -5.51 4.73 18.35
N ILE A 43 -5.12 4.63 17.07
CA ILE A 43 -5.64 5.49 16.00
C ILE A 43 -6.51 4.66 15.08
N LYS A 44 -7.74 5.14 14.89
CA LYS A 44 -8.63 4.70 13.83
C LYS A 44 -8.68 5.79 12.77
N VAL A 45 -8.37 5.44 11.53
CA VAL A 45 -8.26 6.41 10.42
C VAL A 45 -9.63 6.71 9.84
N TYR A 46 -10.48 5.68 9.77
CA TYR A 46 -11.83 5.76 9.25
C TYR A 46 -12.70 4.75 10.00
N ASP A 47 -13.86 5.19 10.47
CA ASP A 47 -14.81 4.35 11.21
C ASP A 47 -15.95 3.90 10.28
N THR A 48 -16.01 2.60 10.01
CA THR A 48 -17.02 1.98 9.15
C THR A 48 -18.19 1.39 9.94
N SER A 49 -18.36 1.75 11.22
CA SER A 49 -19.45 1.28 12.08
C SER A 49 -20.85 1.44 11.46
N ASN A 50 -21.02 2.38 10.53
CA ASN A 50 -22.28 2.64 9.82
C ASN A 50 -22.30 2.11 8.37
N GLU A 51 -21.19 1.56 7.88
CA GLU A 51 -21.01 1.06 6.51
C GLU A 51 -20.23 -0.27 6.53
N PRO A 52 -20.88 -1.39 6.89
CA PRO A 52 -20.22 -2.67 7.18
C PRO A 52 -19.52 -3.30 5.96
N ASP A 53 -19.82 -2.81 4.76
CA ASP A 53 -19.19 -3.25 3.51
C ASP A 53 -17.83 -2.56 3.25
N LEU A 54 -17.47 -1.54 4.05
CA LEU A 54 -16.19 -0.84 3.96
C LEU A 54 -15.19 -1.39 4.99
N GLU A 55 -13.97 -1.63 4.52
CA GLU A 55 -12.86 -2.07 5.38
C GLU A 55 -12.39 -0.92 6.29
N GLU A 56 -12.29 -1.18 7.59
CA GLU A 56 -11.76 -0.22 8.57
C GLU A 56 -10.26 -0.02 8.33
N ILE A 57 -9.82 1.21 8.05
CA ILE A 57 -8.40 1.51 7.89
C ILE A 57 -7.75 1.71 9.27
N THR A 58 -6.82 0.81 9.59
CA THR A 58 -6.01 0.79 10.82
C THR A 58 -4.52 0.72 10.46
N GLU A 59 -3.63 0.99 11.43
CA GLU A 59 -2.17 0.86 11.23
C GLU A 59 -1.78 -0.53 10.69
N SER A 60 -2.41 -1.60 11.20
CA SER A 60 -2.15 -2.96 10.74
C SER A 60 -2.63 -3.19 9.31
N VAL A 61 -3.79 -2.65 8.94
CA VAL A 61 -4.32 -2.77 7.56
C VAL A 61 -3.41 -2.05 6.58
N VAL A 62 -2.93 -0.85 6.93
CA VAL A 62 -1.96 -0.11 6.11
C VAL A 62 -0.68 -0.91 5.90
N ALA A 63 -0.12 -1.49 6.98
CA ALA A 63 1.08 -2.33 6.87
C ALA A 63 0.85 -3.56 5.97
N THR A 64 -0.27 -4.26 6.14
CA THR A 64 -0.63 -5.39 5.27
C THR A 64 -0.77 -4.98 3.81
N LYS A 65 -1.37 -3.82 3.51
CA LYS A 65 -1.48 -3.33 2.13
C LYS A 65 -0.14 -2.99 1.51
N ILE A 66 0.79 -2.43 2.27
CA ILE A 66 2.17 -2.18 1.79
C ILE A 66 2.84 -3.50 1.41
N ASP A 67 2.73 -4.53 2.25
CA ASP A 67 3.30 -5.85 1.98
C ASP A 67 2.68 -6.48 0.72
N GLU A 68 1.35 -6.49 0.61
CA GLU A 68 0.62 -7.02 -0.55
C GLU A 68 1.03 -6.34 -1.87
N LEU A 69 1.10 -5.00 -1.86
CA LEU A 69 1.50 -4.21 -3.03
C LEU A 69 2.97 -4.46 -3.41
N THR A 70 3.85 -4.61 -2.41
CA THR A 70 5.28 -4.89 -2.63
C THR A 70 5.48 -6.27 -3.25
N ASP A 71 4.81 -7.30 -2.74
CA ASP A 71 4.85 -8.66 -3.30
C ASP A 71 4.29 -8.69 -4.73
N TYR A 72 3.24 -7.93 -4.98
CA TYR A 72 2.66 -7.83 -6.31
C TYR A 72 3.61 -7.13 -7.30
N LEU A 73 4.25 -6.04 -6.86
CA LEU A 73 5.26 -5.32 -7.65
C LEU A 73 6.46 -6.20 -8.01
N LEU A 74 6.87 -7.09 -7.11
CA LEU A 74 7.94 -8.07 -7.37
C LEU A 74 7.54 -9.01 -8.51
N LYS A 75 6.34 -9.60 -8.43
CA LYS A 75 5.79 -10.49 -9.49
C LYS A 75 5.67 -9.77 -10.83
N LEU A 76 5.21 -8.52 -10.84
CA LEU A 76 5.15 -7.69 -12.06
C LEU A 76 6.55 -7.47 -12.65
N SER A 77 7.54 -7.18 -11.81
CA SER A 77 8.92 -6.95 -12.24
C SER A 77 9.54 -8.22 -12.85
N GLU A 78 9.29 -9.39 -12.26
CA GLU A 78 9.69 -10.67 -12.84
C GLU A 78 9.06 -10.93 -14.20
N ASN A 79 7.75 -10.65 -14.34
CA ASN A 79 7.04 -10.84 -15.61
C ASN A 79 7.57 -9.90 -16.71
N ILE A 80 7.83 -8.64 -16.37
CA ILE A 80 8.47 -7.67 -17.27
C ILE A 80 9.83 -8.18 -17.73
N ASN A 81 10.65 -8.66 -16.79
CA ASN A 81 11.99 -9.16 -17.10
C ASN A 81 11.95 -10.42 -17.99
N ARG A 82 11.00 -11.33 -17.74
CA ARG A 82 10.80 -12.52 -18.58
C ARG A 82 10.47 -12.16 -20.03
N ILE A 83 9.60 -11.17 -20.25
CA ILE A 83 9.25 -10.72 -21.60
C ILE A 83 10.46 -10.08 -22.27
N LYS A 84 11.15 -9.17 -21.58
CA LYS A 84 12.34 -8.49 -22.15
C LYS A 84 13.47 -9.46 -22.52
N LEU A 85 13.72 -10.48 -21.70
CA LEU A 85 14.75 -11.49 -21.97
C LEU A 85 14.30 -12.53 -23.01
N GLY A 86 13.00 -12.78 -23.11
CA GLY A 86 12.41 -13.68 -24.12
C GLY A 86 12.35 -13.06 -25.53
N ASP A 87 12.27 -11.73 -25.62
CA ASP A 87 12.33 -10.99 -26.89
C ASP A 87 13.77 -10.85 -27.46
N ASP A 88 14.80 -11.10 -26.63
CA ASP A 88 16.22 -11.07 -27.01
C ASP A 88 16.76 -12.45 -27.50
N SER A 89 15.89 -13.47 -27.64
CA SER A 89 16.22 -14.83 -28.11
C SER A 89 15.71 -15.10 -29.53
#